data_AF-N1WK75-F1
#
_entry.id   AF-N1WK75-F1
#
_cell.length_a   1.000
_cell.length_b   1.000
_cell.length_c   1.000
_cell.angle_alpha   90.00
_cell.angle_beta   90.00
_cell.angle_gamma   90.00
#
_symmetry.space_group_name_H-M   'P 1'
#
loop_
_entity.id
_entity.type
_entity.pdbx_description
1 polymer ?
#
loop_
_entity_poly.entity_id
_entity_poly.type
_entity_poly.pdbx_seq_one_letter_code
_entity_poly.pdbx_strand_id
1 'polypeptide(L)' 'MIHTTDFKTETDFKTDKDFAELPEGTLAELLEGEIFMVPAPIPEHQRVSILVVYLFVAIRGQT' A
#
# COMPACT_ATOMS: atom_id res chain seq x y z
N MET A 1 8.06 34.19 12.29
CA MET A 1 6.70 34.02 11.74
C MET A 1 6.65 32.61 11.19
N ILE A 2 6.10 31.69 11.98
CA ILE A 2 5.95 30.28 11.55
C ILE A 2 4.89 30.28 10.46
N HIS A 3 5.22 29.80 9.26
CA HIS A 3 4.23 29.61 8.20
C HIS A 3 3.26 28.55 8.70
N THR A 4 2.09 28.96 9.18
CA THR A 4 1.01 28.07 9.66
C THR A 4 0.27 27.39 8.50
N THR A 5 0.97 27.10 7.39
CA THR A 5 0.41 26.49 6.17
C THR A 5 0.75 25.00 6.05
N ASP A 6 1.56 24.46 6.96
CA ASP A 6 2.04 23.06 6.90
C ASP A 6 1.25 22.08 7.81
N PHE A 7 0.21 22.54 8.50
CA PHE A 7 -0.69 21.65 9.24
C PHE A 7 -1.83 21.21 8.31
N LYS A 8 -1.70 20.02 7.69
CA LYS A 8 -2.85 19.32 7.09
C LYS A 8 -3.95 19.23 8.14
N THR A 9 -5.06 19.91 7.89
CA THR A 9 -6.23 19.84 8.77
C THR A 9 -6.80 18.42 8.69
N GLU A 10 -7.45 17.94 9.76
CA GLU A 10 -8.02 16.58 9.86
C GLU A 10 -8.91 16.19 8.66
N THR A 11 -9.44 17.17 7.93
CA THR A 11 -10.26 17.04 6.72
C THR A 11 -9.50 16.72 5.43
N ASP A 12 -8.16 16.85 5.40
CA ASP A 12 -7.34 16.59 4.21
C ASP A 12 -6.83 15.15 4.13
N PHE A 13 -7.01 14.37 5.20
CA PHE A 13 -6.66 12.95 5.21
C PHE A 13 -7.68 12.14 4.43
N LYS A 14 -7.16 11.32 3.52
CA LYS A 14 -7.92 10.33 2.78
C LYS A 14 -8.37 9.21 3.71
N THR A 15 -9.61 8.81 3.54
CA THR A 15 -10.25 7.73 4.29
C THR A 15 -10.21 6.42 3.50
N ASP A 16 -10.58 5.34 4.17
CA ASP A 16 -10.82 4.04 3.54
C ASP A 16 -11.86 4.11 2.41
N LYS A 17 -12.86 4.99 2.53
CA LYS A 17 -13.86 5.23 1.48
C LYS A 17 -13.24 5.89 0.24
N ASP A 18 -12.44 6.93 0.43
CA ASP A 18 -11.75 7.61 -0.67
C ASP A 18 -10.81 6.64 -1.40
N PHE A 19 -10.20 5.70 -0.66
CA PHE A 19 -9.37 4.66 -1.22
C PHE A 19 -10.16 3.60 -2.00
N ALA A 20 -11.35 3.21 -1.51
CA ALA A 20 -12.22 2.26 -2.19
C ALA A 20 -12.86 2.80 -3.48
N GLU A 21 -12.97 4.12 -3.61
CA GLU A 21 -13.48 4.81 -4.81
C GLU A 21 -12.44 4.92 -5.94
N LEU A 22 -11.20 4.48 -5.72
CA LEU A 22 -10.17 4.43 -6.77
C LEU A 22 -10.61 3.52 -7.93
N PRO A 23 -10.23 3.84 -9.18
CA PRO A 23 -10.62 3.06 -10.34
C PRO A 23 -10.12 1.62 -10.22
N GLU A 24 -10.94 0.66 -10.66
CA GLU A 24 -10.60 -0.76 -10.64
C GLU A 24 -9.26 -1.02 -11.33
N GLY A 25 -8.40 -1.82 -10.69
CA GLY A 25 -7.03 -2.08 -11.15
C GLY A 25 -5.99 -1.09 -10.65
N THR A 26 -6.38 -0.05 -9.90
CA THR A 26 -5.44 0.85 -9.22
C THR A 26 -4.73 0.13 -8.08
N LEU A 27 -3.41 -0.02 -8.20
CA LEU A 27 -2.56 -0.49 -7.12
C LEU A 27 -2.03 0.72 -6.35
N ALA A 28 -2.61 0.96 -5.18
CA ALA A 28 -2.20 2.00 -4.26
C ALA A 28 -2.23 1.47 -2.82
N GLU A 29 -1.66 2.23 -1.90
CA GLU A 29 -1.68 1.98 -0.46
C GLU A 29 -2.15 3.25 0.26
N LEU A 30 -3.05 3.10 1.23
CA LEU A 30 -3.47 4.18 2.13
C LEU A 30 -2.60 4.15 3.39
N LEU A 31 -1.69 5.11 3.53
CA LEU A 31 -0.77 5.22 4.66
C LEU A 31 -0.96 6.58 5.32
N GLU A 32 -1.33 6.59 6.61
CA GLU A 32 -1.50 7.82 7.40
C GLU A 32 -2.46 8.86 6.75
N GLY A 33 -3.49 8.36 6.06
CA GLY A 33 -4.45 9.20 5.35
C GLY A 33 -3.92 9.80 4.03
N GLU A 34 -2.86 9.23 3.47
CA GLU A 34 -2.35 9.58 2.15
C GLU A 34 -2.35 8.34 1.23
N ILE A 35 -2.70 8.54 -0.04
CA ILE A 35 -2.75 7.47 -1.03
C ILE A 35 -1.44 7.47 -1.82
N PHE A 36 -0.68 6.40 -1.72
CA PHE A 36 0.58 6.18 -2.43
C PHE A 36 0.38 5.18 -3.55
N MET A 37 0.76 5.54 -4.78
CA MET A 37 0.71 4.62 -5.91
C MET A 37 1.85 3.60 -5.82
N VAL A 38 1.51 2.32 -5.93
CA VAL A 38 2.52 1.24 -5.86
C VAL A 38 3.19 1.11 -7.22
N PRO A 39 4.53 1.17 -7.29
CA PRO A 39 5.24 0.96 -8.55
C PRO A 39 5.03 -0.47 -9.05
N ALA A 40 4.96 -0.63 -10.37
CA ALA A 40 4.88 -1.96 -10.97
C ALA A 40 6.13 -2.77 -10.59
N PRO A 41 5.95 -3.99 -10.05
CA PRO A 41 7.06 -4.81 -9.60
C PRO A 41 7.87 -5.34 -10.79
N ILE A 42 9.19 -5.43 -10.63
CA ILE A 42 10.09 -6.03 -11.61
C ILE A 42 10.13 -7.56 -11.48
N PRO A 43 10.58 -8.31 -12.51
CA PRO A 43 10.60 -9.78 -12.47
C PRO A 43 11.38 -10.37 -11.28
N GLU A 44 12.47 -9.73 -10.86
CA GLU A 44 13.26 -10.18 -9.71
C GLU A 44 12.49 -10.09 -8.39
N HIS A 45 11.72 -9.00 -8.20
CA HIS A 45 10.84 -8.85 -7.05
C HIS A 45 9.82 -9.99 -7.00
N GLN A 46 9.21 -10.31 -8.14
CA GLN A 46 8.26 -11.42 -8.25
C GLN A 46 8.89 -12.77 -7.92
N ARG A 47 10.11 -13.03 -8.41
CA ARG A 47 10.85 -14.27 -8.11
C ARG A 47 11.03 -14.47 -6.61
N VAL A 48 11.49 -13.42 -5.91
CA VAL A 48 11.73 -13.48 -4.46
C VAL A 48 10.40 -13.60 -3.70
N SER A 49 9.37 -12.82 -4.06
CA SER A 49 8.06 -12.91 -3.42
C SER A 49 7.45 -14.31 -3.52
N ILE A 50 7.51 -14.93 -4.70
CA ILE A 50 7.00 -16.30 -4.91
C ILE A 50 7.76 -17.30 -4.04
N LEU A 51 9.09 -17.21 -3.97
CA LEU A 51 9.91 -18.11 -3.15
C LEU A 51 9.54 -18.01 -1.67
N VAL A 52 9.36 -16.79 -1.16
CA VAL A 52 8.97 -16.55 0.24
C VAL A 52 7.59 -17.12 0.53
N VAL A 53 6.62 -16.85 -0.34
CA VAL A 53 5.25 -17.39 -0.20
C VAL A 53 5.26 -18.91 -0.22
N TYR A 54 5.99 -19.50 -1.16
CA TYR A 54 6.12 -20.95 -1.27
C TYR A 54 6.71 -21.56 0.01
N LEU A 55 7.80 -21.00 0.53
CA LEU A 55 8.43 -21.48 1.75
C LEU A 55 7.48 -21.40 2.95
N PHE A 56 6.73 -20.28 3.08
CA PHE A 56 5.75 -20.12 4.14
C PHE A 56 4.66 -21.20 4.07
N VAL A 57 4.09 -21.43 2.88
CA VAL A 57 3.06 -22.46 2.66
C VAL A 57 3.62 -23.86 2.92
N ALA A 58 4.83 -24.18 2.44
CA ALA A 58 5.44 -25.50 2.62
C ALA A 58 5.75 -25.84 4.08
N ILE A 59 6.13 -24.84 4.89
CA ILE A 59 6.40 -25.02 6.32
C ILE A 59 5.08 -25.07 7.12
N ARG A 60 4.11 -24.21 6.81
CA ARG A 60 2.84 -24.11 7.56
C ARG A 60 1.78 -25.12 7.15
N GLY A 61 1.88 -25.72 5.96
CA GLY A 61 0.95 -26.75 5.46
C GLY A 61 1.23 -28.17 5.95
N GLN A 62 2.05 -28.34 7.00
CA GLN A 62 2.45 -29.62 7.60
C GLN A 62 1.69 -29.96 8.91
N THR A 63 0.56 -29.30 9.19
CA THR A 63 -0.31 -29.60 10.34
C THR A 63 -1.71 -29.95 9.90
#